data_AF-A0A962C6H6-F1
#
_entry.id   AF-A0A962C6H6-F1
#
_cell.length_a   1.000
_cell.length_b   1.000
_cell.length_c   1.000
_cell.angle_alpha   90.00
_cell.angle_beta   90.00
_cell.angle_gamma   90.00
#
_symmetry.space_group_name_H-M   'P 1'
#
loop_
_entity.id
_entity.type
_entity.pdbx_description
1 polymer ?
#
loop_
_entity_poly.entity_id
_entity_poly.type
_entity_poly.pdbx_seq_one_letter_code
_entity_poly.pdbx_strand_id
1 'polypeptide(L)'
;VAIRESAQQALGSRRAAIASQLNLARSSIASGRLLPPVKDNARDVLDALLQSDPENADALKLKEALPRVVADALRGAVERNDMDYAVALADSAAKLYPEDAKIAGLVGDVRTRQQEQKAELERKATEQRIAALLLKRPLDNSNAEAAAKAIESLRDAAPSDAERFEKQMAEVLADDVRGATTLESGKASLAAIRAAASVLKTSKPLGAIYSPA
;
A
#
# COMPACT_ATOMS: atom_id res chain seq x y z
N VAL A 1 19.35 -52.88 33.57
CA VAL A 1 18.02 -52.26 33.81
C VAL A 1 18.02 -50.78 33.41
N ALA A 2 19.02 -49.98 33.84
CA ALA A 2 19.13 -48.54 33.52
C ALA A 2 19.01 -48.13 32.02
N ILE A 3 19.57 -48.89 31.08
CA ILE A 3 19.53 -48.56 29.63
C ILE A 3 18.10 -48.60 29.08
N ARG A 4 17.24 -49.48 29.63
CA ARG A 4 15.86 -49.66 29.15
C ARG A 4 14.97 -48.52 29.63
N GLU A 5 15.15 -48.10 30.88
CA GLU A 5 14.44 -46.95 31.47
C GLU A 5 14.86 -45.64 30.81
N SER A 6 16.16 -45.42 30.58
CA SER A 6 16.65 -44.21 29.90
C SER A 6 16.16 -44.14 28.45
N ALA A 7 16.13 -45.27 27.73
CA ALA A 7 15.59 -45.34 26.37
C ALA A 7 14.08 -45.09 26.34
N GLN A 8 13.31 -45.63 27.29
CA GLN A 8 11.87 -45.38 27.40
C GLN A 8 11.58 -43.91 27.72
N GLN A 9 12.34 -43.30 28.62
CA GLN A 9 12.18 -41.89 28.98
C GLN A 9 12.53 -40.96 27.81
N ALA A 10 13.61 -41.25 27.07
CA ALA A 10 13.99 -40.49 25.87
C ALA A 10 12.98 -40.63 24.72
N LEU A 11 12.38 -41.82 24.54
CA LEU A 11 11.32 -42.01 23.55
C LEU A 11 10.04 -41.26 23.95
N GLY A 12 9.71 -41.23 25.24
CA GLY A 12 8.59 -40.47 25.77
C GLY A 12 8.76 -38.96 25.56
N SER A 13 9.93 -38.42 25.90
CA SER A 13 10.22 -36.98 25.74
C SER A 13 10.22 -36.56 24.27
N ARG A 14 10.77 -37.38 23.38
CA ARG A 14 10.76 -37.10 21.93
C ARG A 14 9.34 -37.08 21.37
N ARG A 15 8.49 -38.03 21.75
CA ARG A 15 7.08 -38.06 21.33
C ARG A 15 6.31 -36.82 21.83
N ALA A 16 6.54 -36.40 23.06
CA ALA A 16 5.92 -35.19 23.61
C ALA A 16 6.37 -33.92 22.86
N ALA A 17 7.67 -33.81 22.55
CA ALA A 17 8.20 -32.69 21.77
C ALA A 17 7.60 -32.62 20.36
N ILE A 18 7.51 -33.77 19.65
CA ILE A 18 6.89 -33.86 18.33
C ILE A 18 5.42 -33.42 18.39
N ALA A 19 4.65 -33.93 19.35
CA ALA A 19 3.25 -33.56 19.52
C ALA A 19 3.08 -32.06 19.79
N SER A 20 3.95 -31.48 20.61
CA SER A 20 3.96 -30.03 20.88
C SER A 20 4.22 -29.21 19.62
N GLN A 21 5.21 -29.60 18.80
CA GLN A 21 5.54 -28.91 17.55
C GLN A 21 4.41 -29.02 16.51
N LEU A 22 3.79 -30.19 16.39
CA LEU A 22 2.62 -30.38 15.52
C LEU A 22 1.44 -29.51 15.96
N ASN A 23 1.18 -29.42 17.27
CA ASN A 23 0.13 -28.55 17.81
C ASN A 23 0.42 -27.07 17.55
N LEU A 24 1.68 -26.65 17.70
CA LEU A 24 2.11 -25.30 17.37
C LEU A 24 1.90 -25.00 15.89
N ALA A 25 2.31 -25.89 14.98
CA ALA A 25 2.09 -25.72 13.55
C ALA A 25 0.60 -25.57 13.22
N ARG A 26 -0.26 -26.44 13.78
CA ARG A 26 -1.71 -26.37 13.58
C ARG A 26 -2.32 -25.07 14.13
N SER A 27 -1.88 -24.63 15.31
CA SER A 27 -2.30 -23.35 15.89
C SER A 27 -1.88 -22.16 15.02
N SER A 28 -0.65 -22.19 14.50
CA SER A 28 -0.14 -21.16 13.60
C SER A 28 -0.90 -21.13 12.28
N ILE A 29 -1.29 -22.29 11.73
CA ILE A 29 -2.22 -22.38 10.59
C ILE A 29 -3.56 -21.73 10.92
N ALA A 30 -4.19 -22.14 12.02
CA ALA A 30 -5.52 -21.67 12.41
C ALA A 30 -5.56 -20.15 12.70
N SER A 31 -4.42 -19.57 13.11
CA SER A 31 -4.28 -18.15 13.42
C SER A 31 -3.72 -17.31 12.27
N GLY A 32 -3.51 -17.89 11.08
CA GLY A 32 -2.97 -17.17 9.92
C GLY A 32 -1.47 -16.87 10.00
N ARG A 33 -0.73 -17.38 10.99
CA ARG A 33 0.74 -17.31 11.02
C ARG A 33 1.31 -18.37 10.10
N LEU A 34 1.16 -18.18 8.79
CA LEU A 34 1.49 -19.22 7.80
C LEU A 34 2.97 -19.21 7.42
N LEU A 35 3.48 -18.03 7.08
CA LEU A 35 4.82 -17.81 6.53
C LEU A 35 5.56 -16.74 7.34
N PRO A 36 6.90 -16.64 7.19
CA PRO A 36 7.68 -15.50 7.70
C PRO A 36 7.12 -14.16 7.20
N PRO A 37 7.39 -13.01 7.86
CA PRO A 37 8.35 -12.81 8.96
C PRO A 37 7.78 -13.05 10.36
N VAL A 38 6.51 -13.48 10.47
CA VAL A 38 5.89 -13.69 11.78
C VAL A 38 6.58 -14.85 12.51
N LYS A 39 6.89 -14.66 13.79
CA LYS A 39 7.48 -15.71 14.64
C LYS A 39 6.52 -16.89 14.78
N ASP A 40 7.10 -18.07 14.98
CA ASP A 40 6.38 -19.34 15.16
C ASP A 40 5.37 -19.59 14.03
N ASN A 41 5.71 -19.22 12.79
CA ASN A 41 4.85 -19.47 11.65
C ASN A 41 4.85 -20.97 11.28
N ALA A 42 3.77 -21.41 10.64
CA ALA A 42 3.53 -22.80 10.32
C ALA A 42 4.67 -23.41 9.47
N ARG A 43 5.20 -22.66 8.50
CA ARG A 43 6.29 -23.11 7.63
C ARG A 43 7.54 -23.45 8.44
N ASP A 44 8.01 -22.52 9.27
CA ASP A 44 9.25 -22.67 10.04
C ASP A 44 9.12 -23.76 11.09
N VAL A 45 7.97 -23.85 11.77
CA VAL A 45 7.68 -24.90 12.76
C VAL A 45 7.69 -26.28 12.11
N LEU A 46 7.07 -26.43 10.93
CA LEU A 46 7.07 -27.70 10.19
C LEU A 46 8.46 -28.06 9.66
N ASP A 47 9.24 -27.09 9.20
CA ASP A 47 10.62 -27.33 8.75
C ASP A 47 11.52 -27.77 9.90
N ALA A 48 11.44 -27.12 11.06
CA ALA A 48 12.19 -27.52 12.24
C ALA A 48 11.80 -28.93 12.70
N LEU A 49 10.50 -29.27 12.67
CA LEU A 49 10.04 -30.61 13.00
C LEU A 49 10.58 -31.66 12.03
N LEU A 50 10.47 -31.43 10.72
CA LEU A 50 10.96 -32.36 9.69
C LEU A 50 12.48 -32.48 9.65
N GLN A 51 13.22 -31.47 10.11
CA GLN A 51 14.67 -31.58 10.31
C GLN A 51 15.01 -32.59 11.42
N SER A 52 14.18 -32.69 12.46
CA SER A 52 14.37 -33.59 13.60
C SER A 52 13.73 -34.99 13.42
N ASP A 53 12.71 -35.07 12.57
CA ASP A 53 11.94 -36.28 12.28
C ASP A 53 11.47 -36.26 10.81
N PRO A 54 12.35 -36.61 9.85
CA PRO A 54 12.04 -36.50 8.42
C PRO A 54 10.89 -37.40 7.92
N GLU A 55 10.61 -38.49 8.64
CA GLU A 55 9.57 -39.47 8.28
C GLU A 55 8.22 -39.17 8.95
N ASN A 56 8.10 -38.01 9.63
CA ASN A 56 6.87 -37.64 10.31
C ASN A 56 5.72 -37.40 9.31
N ALA A 57 4.85 -38.40 9.17
CA ALA A 57 3.77 -38.39 8.19
C ALA A 57 2.80 -37.21 8.36
N ASP A 58 2.54 -36.77 9.59
CA ASP A 58 1.64 -35.64 9.85
C ASP A 58 2.27 -34.30 9.46
N ALA A 59 3.56 -34.12 9.77
CA ALA A 59 4.28 -32.91 9.39
C ALA A 59 4.43 -32.79 7.87
N LEU A 60 4.73 -33.90 7.18
CA LEU A 60 4.78 -33.95 5.72
C LEU A 60 3.44 -33.56 5.09
N LYS A 61 2.34 -34.14 5.56
CA LYS A 61 0.98 -33.80 5.10
C LYS A 61 0.64 -32.33 5.30
N LEU A 62 0.97 -31.77 6.47
CA LEU A 62 0.72 -30.36 6.75
C LEU A 62 1.56 -29.45 5.85
N LYS A 63 2.83 -29.80 5.59
CA LYS A 63 3.72 -29.05 4.71
C LYS A 63 3.23 -29.08 3.26
N GLU A 64 2.76 -30.22 2.79
CA GLU A 64 2.18 -30.38 1.44
C GLU A 64 0.87 -29.60 1.28
N ALA A 65 0.04 -29.50 2.33
CA ALA A 65 -1.19 -28.73 2.30
C ALA A 65 -0.98 -27.21 2.40
N LEU A 66 0.19 -26.76 2.87
CA LEU A 66 0.45 -25.36 3.21
C LEU A 66 0.27 -24.37 2.03
N PRO A 67 0.70 -24.67 0.78
CA PRO A 67 0.46 -23.76 -0.36
C PRO A 67 -1.03 -23.49 -0.58
N ARG A 68 -1.87 -24.51 -0.44
CA ARG A 68 -3.33 -24.37 -0.56
C ARG A 68 -3.88 -23.45 0.54
N VAL A 69 -3.44 -23.64 1.78
CA VAL A 69 -3.84 -22.80 2.92
C VAL A 69 -3.41 -21.35 2.71
N VAL A 70 -2.20 -21.11 2.20
CA VAL A 70 -1.69 -19.77 1.86
C VAL A 70 -2.56 -19.12 0.78
N ALA A 71 -2.88 -19.85 -0.28
CA ALA A 71 -3.75 -19.33 -1.35
C ALA A 71 -5.15 -18.96 -0.83
N ASP A 72 -5.74 -19.79 0.02
CA ASP A 72 -7.06 -19.52 0.58
C ASP A 72 -7.02 -18.35 1.60
N ALA A 73 -5.92 -18.22 2.36
CA ALA A 73 -5.69 -17.09 3.25
C ALA A 73 -5.48 -15.76 2.50
N LEU A 74 -4.72 -15.77 1.40
CA LEU A 74 -4.57 -14.61 0.51
C LEU A 74 -5.92 -14.16 -0.04
N ARG A 75 -6.69 -15.09 -0.61
CA ARG A 75 -8.03 -14.79 -1.13
C ARG A 75 -8.92 -14.18 -0.04
N GLY A 76 -8.99 -14.81 1.13
CA GLY A 76 -9.81 -14.31 2.23
C GLY A 76 -9.36 -12.94 2.74
N ALA A 77 -8.05 -12.66 2.77
CA ALA A 77 -7.53 -11.35 3.16
C ALA A 77 -7.96 -10.25 2.16
N VAL A 78 -7.85 -10.55 0.87
CA VAL A 78 -8.29 -9.68 -0.22
C VAL A 78 -9.81 -9.44 -0.17
N GLU A 79 -10.61 -10.46 0.09
CA GLU A 79 -12.07 -10.36 0.25
C GLU A 79 -12.47 -9.49 1.44
N ARG A 80 -11.74 -9.59 2.56
CA ARG A 80 -11.95 -8.77 3.75
C ARG A 80 -11.32 -7.37 3.68
N ASN A 81 -10.66 -7.04 2.56
CA ASN A 81 -9.86 -5.82 2.40
C ASN A 81 -8.77 -5.65 3.49
N ASP A 82 -8.27 -6.75 4.04
CA ASP A 82 -7.17 -6.79 5.00
C ASP A 82 -5.82 -6.76 4.25
N MET A 83 -5.53 -5.59 3.66
CA MET A 83 -4.39 -5.45 2.76
C MET A 83 -3.05 -5.50 3.46
N ASP A 84 -2.97 -5.11 4.74
CA ASP A 84 -1.73 -5.19 5.51
C ASP A 84 -1.28 -6.65 5.66
N TYR A 85 -2.20 -7.54 6.03
CA TYR A 85 -1.92 -8.97 6.08
C TYR A 85 -1.72 -9.58 4.69
N ALA A 86 -2.56 -9.21 3.71
CA ALA A 86 -2.48 -9.75 2.35
C ALA A 86 -1.12 -9.46 1.69
N VAL A 87 -0.62 -8.23 1.81
CA VAL A 87 0.68 -7.82 1.23
C VAL A 87 1.82 -8.58 1.88
N ALA A 88 1.87 -8.62 3.22
CA ALA A 88 2.94 -9.33 3.92
C ALA A 88 2.95 -10.83 3.57
N LEU A 89 1.78 -11.46 3.49
CA LEU A 89 1.67 -12.86 3.09
C LEU A 89 2.05 -13.06 1.61
N ALA A 90 1.64 -12.16 0.72
CA ALA A 90 1.93 -12.24 -0.72
C ALA A 90 3.44 -12.13 -1.00
N ASP A 91 4.15 -11.24 -0.31
CA ASP A 91 5.61 -11.07 -0.46
C ASP A 91 6.37 -12.33 -0.04
N SER A 92 5.93 -12.99 1.02
CA SER A 92 6.52 -14.25 1.47
C SER A 92 6.14 -15.43 0.57
N ALA A 93 4.87 -15.48 0.13
CA ALA A 93 4.38 -16.52 -0.77
C ALA A 93 5.08 -16.47 -2.13
N ALA A 94 5.33 -15.28 -2.68
CA ALA A 94 6.05 -15.10 -3.94
C ALA A 94 7.50 -15.64 -3.89
N LYS A 95 8.14 -15.60 -2.71
CA LYS A 95 9.51 -16.12 -2.52
C LYS A 95 9.53 -17.63 -2.30
N LEU A 96 8.55 -18.15 -1.55
CA LEU A 96 8.51 -19.54 -1.13
C LEU A 96 7.81 -20.47 -2.13
N TYR A 97 6.91 -19.94 -2.94
CA TYR A 97 6.12 -20.68 -3.93
C TYR A 97 6.12 -19.99 -5.30
N PRO A 98 7.29 -19.72 -5.91
CA PRO A 98 7.38 -19.01 -7.18
C PRO A 98 6.75 -19.78 -8.36
N GLU A 99 6.76 -21.11 -8.30
CA GLU A 99 6.23 -22.00 -9.34
C GLU A 99 4.73 -22.31 -9.19
N ASP A 100 4.09 -21.89 -8.09
CA ASP A 100 2.65 -22.12 -7.89
C ASP A 100 1.84 -21.03 -8.61
N ALA A 101 1.27 -21.39 -9.77
CA ALA A 101 0.52 -20.47 -10.62
C ALA A 101 -0.70 -19.83 -9.91
N LYS A 102 -1.35 -20.54 -8.98
CA LYS A 102 -2.50 -20.00 -8.23
C LYS A 102 -2.04 -18.93 -7.25
N ILE A 103 -0.95 -19.19 -6.53
CA ILE A 103 -0.34 -18.21 -5.63
C ILE A 103 0.18 -17.01 -6.42
N ALA A 104 0.85 -17.23 -7.56
CA ALA A 104 1.35 -16.16 -8.41
C ALA A 104 0.22 -15.21 -8.88
N GLY A 105 -0.93 -15.76 -9.28
CA GLY A 105 -2.11 -14.97 -9.62
C GLY A 105 -2.62 -14.12 -8.45
N LEU A 106 -2.79 -14.73 -7.27
CA LEU A 106 -3.24 -14.03 -6.06
C LEU A 106 -2.27 -12.93 -5.61
N VAL A 107 -0.96 -13.18 -5.72
CA VAL A 107 0.08 -12.17 -5.45
C VAL A 107 -0.05 -10.99 -6.43
N GLY A 108 -0.33 -11.26 -7.70
CA GLY A 108 -0.63 -10.24 -8.70
C GLY A 108 -1.82 -9.37 -8.29
N ASP A 109 -2.93 -10.01 -7.92
CA ASP A 109 -4.16 -9.32 -7.48
C ASP A 109 -3.90 -8.43 -6.26
N VAL A 110 -3.17 -8.93 -5.26
CA VAL A 110 -2.79 -8.16 -4.07
C VAL A 110 -1.95 -6.94 -4.44
N ARG A 111 -0.97 -7.09 -5.34
CA ARG A 111 -0.11 -5.99 -5.78
C ARG A 111 -0.89 -4.93 -6.54
N THR A 112 -1.79 -5.32 -7.44
CA THR A 112 -2.67 -4.39 -8.16
C THR A 112 -3.52 -3.58 -7.17
N ARG A 113 -4.19 -4.25 -6.23
CA ARG A 113 -4.99 -3.55 -5.21
C ARG A 113 -4.16 -2.65 -4.31
N GLN A 114 -2.95 -3.06 -3.95
CA GLN A 114 -2.04 -2.23 -3.17
C GLN A 114 -1.65 -0.96 -3.94
N GLN A 115 -1.37 -1.08 -5.24
CA GLN A 115 -1.04 0.07 -6.09
C GLN A 115 -2.24 1.02 -6.23
N GLU A 116 -3.44 0.49 -6.45
CA GLU A 116 -4.68 1.28 -6.50
C GLU A 116 -4.91 2.05 -5.19
N GLN A 117 -4.75 1.40 -4.04
CA GLN A 117 -4.89 2.07 -2.74
C GLN A 117 -3.84 3.17 -2.52
N LYS A 118 -2.58 2.92 -2.91
CA LYS A 118 -1.52 3.93 -2.81
C LYS A 118 -1.80 5.11 -3.73
N ALA A 119 -2.18 4.85 -4.98
CA ALA A 119 -2.55 5.89 -5.95
C ALA A 119 -3.73 6.74 -5.44
N GLU A 120 -4.74 6.11 -4.84
CA GLU A 120 -5.88 6.81 -4.24
C GLU A 120 -5.46 7.70 -3.06
N LEU A 121 -4.57 7.22 -2.19
CA LEU A 121 -4.04 8.01 -1.07
C LEU A 121 -3.21 9.19 -1.56
N GLU A 122 -2.33 8.96 -2.54
CA GLU A 122 -1.52 10.01 -3.17
C GLU A 122 -2.40 11.05 -3.88
N ARG A 123 -3.47 10.60 -4.55
CA ARG A 123 -4.48 11.49 -5.14
C ARG A 123 -5.09 12.38 -4.07
N LYS A 124 -5.65 11.80 -3.00
CA LYS A 124 -6.25 12.55 -1.89
C LYS A 124 -5.27 13.53 -1.24
N ALA A 125 -4.03 13.11 -1.03
CA ALA A 125 -3.00 13.98 -0.45
C ALA A 125 -2.69 15.17 -1.38
N THR A 126 -2.68 14.94 -2.70
CA THR A 126 -2.49 15.99 -3.70
C THR A 126 -3.66 16.96 -3.70
N GLU A 127 -4.90 16.48 -3.67
CA GLU A 127 -6.11 17.32 -3.57
C GLU A 127 -6.09 18.19 -2.31
N GLN A 128 -5.75 17.61 -1.15
CA GLN A 128 -5.61 18.35 0.10
C GLN A 128 -4.51 19.42 0.03
N ARG A 129 -3.39 19.10 -0.61
CA ARG A 129 -2.30 20.06 -0.82
C ARG A 129 -2.73 21.22 -1.71
N ILE A 130 -3.45 20.96 -2.80
CA ILE A 130 -4.00 22.01 -3.67
C ILE A 130 -4.94 22.90 -2.87
N ALA A 131 -5.91 22.31 -2.15
CA ALA A 131 -6.86 23.06 -1.33
C ALA A 131 -6.16 23.94 -0.28
N ALA A 132 -5.15 23.40 0.42
CA ALA A 132 -4.39 24.14 1.42
C ALA A 132 -3.60 25.33 0.81
N LEU A 133 -3.08 25.17 -0.41
CA LEU A 133 -2.38 26.25 -1.11
C LEU A 133 -3.36 27.34 -1.56
N LEU A 134 -4.53 26.96 -2.11
CA LEU A 134 -5.55 27.91 -2.57
C LEU A 134 -6.18 28.73 -1.43
N LEU A 135 -6.13 28.24 -0.18
CA LEU A 135 -6.59 28.98 0.99
C LEU A 135 -5.63 30.09 1.46
N LYS A 136 -4.37 30.08 1.02
CA LYS A 136 -3.36 31.09 1.40
C LYS A 136 -3.53 32.37 0.59
N ARG A 137 -4.62 33.08 0.83
CA ARG A 137 -4.99 34.28 0.07
C ARG A 137 -4.39 35.56 0.68
N PRO A 138 -3.95 36.54 -0.16
CA PRO A 138 -3.84 36.45 -1.61
C PRO A 138 -2.71 35.50 -2.04
N LEU A 139 -2.88 34.80 -3.15
CA LEU A 139 -1.87 33.89 -3.66
C LEU A 139 -0.63 34.68 -4.09
N ASP A 140 0.51 34.33 -3.53
CA ASP A 140 1.82 34.77 -4.02
C ASP A 140 2.30 33.86 -5.17
N ASN A 141 3.39 34.28 -5.82
CA ASN A 141 4.04 33.54 -6.91
C ASN A 141 4.34 32.09 -6.51
N SER A 142 4.92 31.86 -5.33
CA SER A 142 5.35 30.54 -4.90
C SER A 142 4.18 29.59 -4.65
N ASN A 143 3.14 30.05 -3.96
CA ASN A 143 1.95 29.25 -3.66
C ASN A 143 1.14 28.99 -4.93
N ALA A 144 1.05 29.96 -5.85
CA ALA A 144 0.40 29.78 -7.14
C ALA A 144 1.15 28.75 -8.01
N GLU A 145 2.47 28.86 -8.14
CA GLU A 145 3.28 27.88 -8.88
C GLU A 145 3.16 26.48 -8.27
N ALA A 146 3.23 26.38 -6.94
CA ALA A 146 3.10 25.11 -6.24
C ALA A 146 1.72 24.46 -6.42
N ALA A 147 0.64 25.26 -6.41
CA ALA A 147 -0.71 24.77 -6.65
C ALA A 147 -0.86 24.30 -8.09
N ALA A 148 -0.34 25.07 -9.05
CA ALA A 148 -0.35 24.71 -10.47
C ALA A 148 0.41 23.41 -10.75
N LYS A 149 1.58 23.20 -10.13
CA LYS A 149 2.35 21.94 -10.23
C LYS A 149 1.58 20.74 -9.64
N ALA A 150 0.92 20.94 -8.51
CA ALA A 150 0.12 19.88 -7.89
C ALA A 150 -1.09 19.52 -8.76
N ILE A 151 -1.75 20.51 -9.36
CA ILE A 151 -2.83 20.30 -10.33
C ILE A 151 -2.33 19.56 -11.58
N GLU A 152 -1.17 19.93 -12.12
CA GLU A 152 -0.57 19.24 -13.26
C GLU A 152 -0.30 17.76 -12.93
N SER A 153 0.26 17.46 -11.75
CA SER A 153 0.49 16.07 -11.33
C SER A 153 -0.80 15.26 -11.16
N LEU A 154 -1.92 15.91 -10.87
CA LEU A 154 -3.22 15.27 -10.74
C LEU A 154 -3.83 14.91 -12.10
N ARG A 155 -3.38 15.54 -13.19
CA ARG A 155 -4.02 15.44 -14.51
C ARG A 155 -4.00 14.02 -15.08
N ASP A 156 -2.93 13.26 -14.84
CA ASP A 156 -2.82 11.89 -15.34
C ASP A 156 -3.66 10.90 -14.52
N ALA A 157 -3.76 11.13 -13.21
CA ALA A 157 -4.46 10.23 -12.29
C ALA A 157 -5.97 10.54 -12.17
N ALA A 158 -6.36 11.82 -12.28
CA ALA A 158 -7.72 12.29 -12.14
C ALA A 158 -7.97 13.57 -12.97
N PRO A 159 -8.15 13.42 -14.30
CA PRO A 159 -8.32 14.56 -15.21
C PRO A 159 -9.45 15.50 -14.81
N SER A 160 -10.60 14.96 -14.39
CA SER A 160 -11.76 15.75 -13.99
C SER A 160 -11.53 16.55 -12.70
N ASP A 161 -10.78 16.01 -11.75
CA ASP A 161 -10.44 16.73 -10.52
C ASP A 161 -9.41 17.82 -10.79
N ALA A 162 -8.42 17.55 -11.64
CA ALA A 162 -7.46 18.56 -12.10
C ALA A 162 -8.19 19.74 -12.77
N GLU A 163 -9.10 19.48 -13.71
CA GLU A 163 -9.91 20.52 -14.36
C GLU A 163 -10.75 21.34 -13.37
N ARG A 164 -11.31 20.71 -12.33
CA ARG A 164 -12.04 21.39 -11.26
C ARG A 164 -11.13 22.36 -10.50
N PHE A 165 -9.96 21.89 -10.08
CA PHE A 165 -9.00 22.72 -9.35
C PHE A 165 -8.40 23.83 -10.21
N GLU A 166 -8.23 23.64 -11.52
CA GLU A 166 -7.81 24.72 -12.43
C GLU A 166 -8.81 25.86 -12.48
N LYS A 167 -10.11 25.54 -12.58
CA LYS A 167 -11.17 26.55 -12.56
C LYS A 167 -11.18 27.29 -11.23
N GLN A 168 -11.13 26.55 -10.12
CA GLN A 168 -11.09 27.13 -8.78
C GLN A 168 -9.86 28.04 -8.59
N MET A 169 -8.70 27.62 -9.08
CA MET A 169 -7.48 28.43 -9.02
C MET A 169 -7.61 29.72 -9.84
N ALA A 170 -8.16 29.66 -11.05
CA ALA A 170 -8.40 30.83 -11.87
C ALA A 170 -9.39 31.81 -11.21
N GLU A 171 -10.45 31.30 -10.58
CA GLU A 171 -11.39 32.10 -9.79
C GLU A 171 -10.71 32.80 -8.61
N VAL A 172 -9.91 32.07 -7.82
CA VAL A 172 -9.16 32.64 -6.67
C VAL A 172 -8.20 33.74 -7.13
N LEU A 173 -7.44 33.51 -8.20
CA LEU A 173 -6.51 34.50 -8.74
C LEU A 173 -7.24 35.74 -9.29
N ALA A 174 -8.37 35.54 -9.97
CA ALA A 174 -9.19 36.65 -10.45
C ALA A 174 -9.77 37.48 -9.29
N ASP A 175 -10.20 36.83 -8.21
CA ASP A 175 -10.64 37.50 -6.99
C ASP A 175 -9.52 38.29 -6.33
N ASP A 176 -8.31 37.72 -6.26
CA ASP A 176 -7.13 38.39 -5.67
C ASP A 176 -6.69 39.62 -6.48
N VAL A 177 -6.88 39.61 -7.80
CA VAL A 177 -6.69 40.81 -8.64
C VAL A 177 -7.79 41.84 -8.37
N ARG A 178 -9.06 41.42 -8.32
CA ARG A 178 -10.20 42.34 -8.06
C ARG A 178 -10.16 42.95 -6.66
N GLY A 179 -9.65 42.22 -5.68
CA GLY A 179 -9.49 42.66 -4.30
C GLY A 179 -8.24 43.49 -4.05
N ALA A 180 -7.34 43.64 -5.03
CA ALA A 180 -6.12 44.43 -4.87
C ALA A 180 -6.45 45.93 -4.76
N THR A 181 -6.19 46.51 -3.59
CA THR A 181 -6.44 47.94 -3.30
C THR A 181 -5.21 48.83 -3.55
N THR A 182 -4.04 48.22 -3.77
CA THR A 182 -2.78 48.92 -4.04
C THR A 182 -2.13 48.41 -5.32
N LEU A 183 -1.27 49.24 -5.94
CA LEU A 183 -0.48 48.85 -7.11
C LEU A 183 0.45 47.67 -6.81
N GLU A 184 1.00 47.60 -5.59
CA GLU A 184 1.88 46.51 -5.18
C GLU A 184 1.11 45.20 -5.07
N SER A 185 -0.05 45.20 -4.41
CA SER A 185 -0.93 44.02 -4.36
C SER A 185 -1.39 43.57 -5.74
N GLY A 186 -1.68 44.51 -6.65
CA GLY A 186 -2.07 44.16 -8.03
C GLY A 186 -0.91 43.52 -8.81
N LYS A 187 0.31 44.04 -8.67
CA LYS A 187 1.52 43.44 -9.26
C LYS A 187 1.80 42.04 -8.71
N ALA A 188 1.60 41.82 -7.40
CA ALA A 188 1.75 40.53 -6.77
C ALA A 188 0.74 39.51 -7.33
N SER A 189 -0.54 39.87 -7.42
CA SER A 189 -1.59 39.01 -8.01
C SER A 189 -1.31 38.67 -9.48
N LEU A 190 -0.83 39.64 -10.28
CA LEU A 190 -0.43 39.38 -11.68
C LEU A 190 0.81 38.46 -11.77
N ALA A 191 1.76 38.58 -10.84
CA ALA A 191 2.90 37.68 -10.79
C ALA A 191 2.47 36.24 -10.44
N ALA A 192 1.51 36.08 -9.54
CA ALA A 192 0.93 34.78 -9.20
C ALA A 192 0.20 34.14 -10.40
N ILE A 193 -0.56 34.93 -11.18
CA ILE A 193 -1.20 34.46 -12.42
C ILE A 193 -0.15 33.97 -13.42
N ARG A 194 0.94 34.73 -13.64
CA ARG A 194 2.05 34.34 -14.52
C ARG A 194 2.67 33.02 -14.10
N ALA A 195 2.92 32.87 -12.80
CA ALA A 195 3.52 31.68 -12.24
C ALA A 195 2.65 30.44 -12.51
N ALA A 196 1.36 30.54 -12.21
CA ALA A 196 0.38 29.49 -12.49
C ALA A 196 0.32 29.13 -13.97
N ALA A 197 0.18 30.14 -14.84
CA ALA A 197 0.07 29.95 -16.29
C ALA A 197 1.35 29.36 -16.93
N SER A 198 2.53 29.62 -16.33
CA SER A 198 3.78 29.06 -16.81
C SER A 198 3.88 27.54 -16.67
N VAL A 199 3.19 26.99 -15.66
CA VAL A 199 3.07 25.55 -15.41
C VAL A 199 1.89 25.00 -16.22
N LEU A 200 0.69 25.56 -16.01
CA LEU A 200 -0.55 25.11 -16.64
C LEU A 200 -0.77 25.77 -18.01
N LYS A 201 0.19 25.60 -18.93
CA LYS A 201 0.25 26.29 -20.23
C LYS A 201 -0.99 26.12 -21.11
N THR A 202 -1.69 25.01 -20.97
CA THR A 202 -2.88 24.67 -21.76
C THR A 202 -4.20 25.01 -21.06
N SER A 203 -4.14 25.64 -19.88
CA SER A 203 -5.32 25.95 -19.09
C SER A 203 -6.10 27.12 -19.70
N LYS A 204 -7.30 26.82 -20.22
CA LYS A 204 -8.22 27.84 -20.76
C LYS A 204 -8.66 28.85 -19.68
N PRO A 205 -9.03 28.44 -18.44
CA PRO A 205 -9.40 29.38 -17.39
C PRO A 205 -8.27 30.37 -17.05
N LEU A 206 -7.03 29.90 -16.93
CA LEU A 206 -5.89 30.78 -16.64
C LEU A 206 -5.51 31.66 -17.83
N GLY A 207 -5.62 31.15 -19.06
CA GLY A 207 -5.40 31.95 -20.27
C GLY A 207 -6.35 33.15 -20.39
N ALA A 208 -7.61 32.99 -19.96
CA ALA A 208 -8.61 34.06 -19.99
C ALA A 208 -8.31 35.23 -19.03
N ILE A 209 -7.60 34.97 -17.92
CA ILE A 209 -7.21 36.01 -16.96
C ILE A 209 -5.78 36.53 -17.20
N TYR A 210 -4.92 35.74 -17.85
CA TYR A 210 -3.53 36.10 -18.13
C TYR A 210 -3.37 37.02 -19.35
N SER A 211 -4.22 36.86 -20.36
CA SER A 211 -4.26 37.70 -21.56
C SER A 211 -5.51 38.58 -21.54
N PRO A 212 -5.49 39.74 -20.86
CA PRO A 212 -6.53 40.73 -21.09
C PRO A 212 -6.43 41.21 -22.55
N ALA A 213 -7.58 41.26 -23.23
CA ALA A 213 -7.73 41.79 -24.59
C ALA A 213 -7.23 43.24 -24.72
#